data_AF-A0A9W7B5Z2-F1
#
_entry.id   AF-A0A9W7B5Z2-F1
#
_cell.length_a   1.000
_cell.length_b   1.000
_cell.length_c   1.000
_cell.angle_alpha   90.00
_cell.angle_beta   90.00
_cell.angle_gamma   90.00
#
_symmetry.space_group_name_H-M   'P 1'
#
loop_
_entity.id
_entity.type
_entity.pdbx_description
1 polymer ?
#
loop_
_entity_poly.entity_id
_entity_poly.type
_entity_poly.pdbx_seq_one_letter_code
_entity_poly.pdbx_strand_id
1 'polypeptide(L)'
;MKFAVFMTLFAAASAFSPAFAPAARSNSALNVERREVFSTIAAAGVSVAFASPALADGAKSTATKTRARGVYGGRIANLQKAVAAGDFGAVVAEKNAFVLFNSGAIVSSKQGAAIDATNAIFAAIRSQDKAALKKSYDSYCKQFNINALPDLTNDSQAQGYSNDYDFRVRTDAGKIYVR
;
A
#
# COMPACT_ATOMS: atom_id res chain seq x y z
N MET A 1 -68.47 -44.97 20.54
CA MET A 1 -67.74 -46.15 21.05
C MET A 1 -66.25 -45.92 20.82
N LYS A 2 -65.45 -46.08 21.87
CA LYS A 2 -63.98 -46.04 21.85
C LYS A 2 -63.47 -47.28 21.09
N PHE A 3 -62.33 -47.21 20.39
CA PHE A 3 -61.18 -48.10 20.59
C PHE A 3 -59.97 -47.65 19.76
N ALA A 4 -58.83 -47.59 20.45
CA ALA A 4 -57.52 -47.22 19.98
C ALA A 4 -56.86 -48.33 19.13
N VAL A 5 -55.92 -47.94 18.27
CA VAL A 5 -54.80 -48.80 17.88
C VAL A 5 -53.51 -47.99 17.98
N PHE A 6 -52.68 -48.41 18.93
CA PHE A 6 -51.28 -48.07 19.12
C PHE A 6 -50.45 -48.87 18.09
N MET A 7 -49.49 -48.25 17.40
CA MET A 7 -48.28 -48.98 17.02
C MET A 7 -47.07 -48.05 16.84
N THR A 8 -45.99 -48.51 17.46
CA THR A 8 -44.70 -47.90 17.73
C THR A 8 -43.69 -48.04 16.58
N LEU A 9 -42.85 -47.00 16.44
CA LEU A 9 -41.39 -47.06 16.24
C LEU A 9 -40.83 -47.92 15.09
N PHE A 10 -40.20 -47.29 14.08
CA PHE A 10 -38.88 -47.72 13.58
C PHE A 10 -38.26 -46.65 12.68
N ALA A 11 -37.04 -46.24 13.03
CA ALA A 11 -36.16 -45.41 12.23
C ALA A 11 -35.61 -46.21 11.04
N ALA A 12 -35.53 -45.61 9.85
CA ALA A 12 -34.71 -46.13 8.76
C ALA A 12 -34.17 -44.99 7.89
N ALA A 13 -32.86 -45.07 7.67
CA ALA A 13 -31.98 -44.16 6.97
C ALA A 13 -32.46 -43.72 5.57
N SER A 14 -32.32 -42.43 5.29
CA SER A 14 -32.12 -41.88 3.94
C SER A 14 -31.10 -40.74 4.08
N ALA A 15 -29.83 -41.07 3.91
CA ALA A 15 -29.11 -41.07 2.63
C ALA A 15 -28.23 -39.82 2.56
N PHE A 16 -26.96 -40.07 2.89
CA PHE A 16 -25.80 -39.24 2.64
C PHE A 16 -25.85 -38.64 1.24
N SER A 17 -26.05 -37.33 1.14
CA SER A 17 -25.88 -36.58 -0.12
C SER A 17 -24.53 -35.85 -0.05
N PRO A 18 -23.49 -36.26 -0.80
CA PRO A 18 -22.31 -35.43 -0.94
C PRO A 18 -22.69 -34.25 -1.84
N ALA A 19 -22.97 -33.09 -1.24
CA ALA A 19 -23.05 -31.85 -1.97
C ALA A 19 -21.64 -31.53 -2.50
N PHE A 20 -21.37 -31.91 -3.74
CA PHE A 20 -20.20 -31.44 -4.49
C PHE A 20 -20.41 -29.95 -4.76
N ALA A 21 -19.96 -29.11 -3.83
CA ALA A 21 -19.84 -27.68 -4.07
C ALA A 21 -18.69 -27.45 -5.06
N PRO A 22 -18.90 -26.80 -6.22
CA PRO A 22 -17.79 -26.34 -7.02
C PRO A 22 -17.02 -25.29 -6.20
N ALA A 23 -15.77 -25.59 -5.86
CA ALA A 23 -14.85 -24.62 -5.30
C ALA A 23 -14.71 -23.46 -6.30
N ALA A 24 -15.32 -22.32 -5.99
CA ALA A 24 -15.18 -21.09 -6.75
C ALA A 24 -13.70 -20.70 -6.75
N ARG A 25 -13.01 -20.98 -7.86
CA ARG A 25 -11.70 -20.39 -8.16
C ARG A 25 -11.91 -18.90 -8.31
N SER A 26 -11.37 -18.13 -7.36
CA SER A 26 -11.26 -16.68 -7.47
C SER A 26 -10.28 -16.35 -8.61
N ASN A 27 -10.81 -16.22 -9.82
CA ASN A 27 -10.10 -15.59 -10.92
C ASN A 27 -10.06 -14.09 -10.62
N SER A 28 -8.85 -13.56 -10.41
CA SER A 28 -8.60 -12.12 -10.27
C SER A 28 -9.00 -11.39 -11.57
N ALA A 29 -10.27 -11.00 -11.67
CA ALA A 29 -10.79 -10.14 -12.71
C ALA A 29 -10.34 -8.69 -12.42
N LEU A 30 -9.09 -8.41 -12.76
CA LEU A 30 -8.38 -7.14 -12.56
C LEU A 30 -8.86 -6.01 -13.48
N ASN A 31 -10.12 -6.04 -13.96
CA ASN A 31 -10.54 -5.20 -15.10
C ASN A 31 -11.93 -4.54 -15.05
N VAL A 32 -12.64 -4.50 -13.91
CA VAL A 32 -13.95 -3.79 -13.87
C VAL A 32 -14.07 -2.67 -12.81
N GLU A 33 -13.22 -2.58 -11.79
CA GLU A 33 -13.56 -1.69 -10.66
C GLU A 33 -13.01 -0.26 -10.69
N ARG A 34 -12.06 0.13 -11.54
CA ARG A 34 -11.49 1.49 -11.42
C ARG A 34 -12.45 2.62 -11.80
N ARG A 35 -13.50 2.37 -12.59
CA ARG A 35 -14.44 3.44 -13.00
C ARG A 35 -15.68 3.48 -12.11
N GLU A 36 -16.19 2.32 -11.71
CA GLU A 36 -17.32 2.24 -10.77
C GLU A 36 -16.91 2.60 -9.34
N VAL A 37 -15.67 2.30 -8.93
CA VAL A 37 -15.17 2.72 -7.60
C VAL A 37 -15.09 4.24 -7.51
N PHE A 38 -14.76 4.96 -8.58
CA PHE A 38 -14.68 6.43 -8.54
C PHE A 38 -16.03 7.14 -8.65
N SER A 39 -17.01 6.59 -9.38
CA SER A 39 -18.37 7.17 -9.42
C SER A 39 -19.16 6.92 -8.14
N THR A 40 -18.93 5.79 -7.46
CA THR A 40 -19.63 5.46 -6.20
C THR A 40 -19.07 6.23 -4.99
N ILE A 41 -17.79 6.65 -5.04
CA ILE A 41 -17.16 7.50 -4.03
C ILE A 41 -17.74 8.92 -3.99
N ALA A 42 -18.38 9.39 -5.08
CA ALA A 42 -18.99 10.71 -5.13
C ALA A 42 -20.46 10.73 -4.63
N ALA A 43 -21.16 9.59 -4.65
CA ALA A 43 -22.60 9.52 -4.32
C ALA A 43 -22.88 8.95 -2.92
N ALA A 44 -21.97 8.17 -2.35
CA ALA A 44 -22.06 7.72 -0.97
C ALA A 44 -20.98 8.45 -0.17
N GLY A 45 -21.33 9.13 0.92
CA GLY A 45 -20.40 9.82 1.82
C GLY A 45 -19.41 8.86 2.49
N VAL A 46 -18.49 8.30 1.72
CA VAL A 46 -17.58 7.24 2.13
C VAL A 46 -16.35 7.87 2.75
N SER A 47 -16.29 7.71 4.06
CA SER A 47 -15.09 7.82 4.87
C SER A 47 -13.93 7.11 4.19
N VAL A 48 -12.85 7.85 3.93
CA VAL A 48 -11.60 7.25 3.49
C VAL A 48 -10.98 6.56 4.70
N ALA A 49 -11.47 5.35 4.96
CA ALA A 49 -10.83 4.40 5.84
C ALA A 49 -9.47 4.08 5.23
N PHE A 50 -8.43 4.70 5.78
CA PHE A 50 -7.08 4.20 5.63
C PHE A 50 -7.13 2.76 6.14
N ALA A 51 -6.98 1.79 5.23
CA ALA A 51 -6.78 0.41 5.62
C ALA A 51 -5.63 0.41 6.63
N SER A 52 -5.94 -0.02 7.86
CA SER A 52 -4.96 -0.11 8.94
C SER A 52 -3.69 -0.72 8.37
N PRO A 53 -2.51 -0.10 8.54
CA PRO A 53 -1.29 -0.67 8.02
C PRO A 53 -1.21 -2.08 8.59
N ALA A 54 -1.26 -3.09 7.72
CA ALA A 54 -1.00 -4.46 8.12
C ALA A 54 0.36 -4.40 8.80
N LEU A 55 0.36 -4.53 10.13
CA LEU A 55 1.55 -4.62 10.94
C LEU A 55 2.17 -5.96 10.57
N ALA A 56 2.90 -5.96 9.46
CA ALA A 56 3.83 -7.02 9.15
C ALA A 56 4.87 -6.95 10.27
N ASP A 57 4.66 -7.73 11.33
CA ASP A 57 5.69 -8.07 12.31
C ASP A 57 6.70 -9.04 11.67
N GLY A 58 7.27 -8.60 10.56
CA GLY A 58 8.50 -9.15 10.01
C GLY A 58 9.62 -8.29 10.54
N ALA A 59 10.39 -8.82 11.50
CA ALA A 59 11.54 -8.21 12.16
C ALA A 59 11.95 -6.82 11.63
N LYS A 60 11.58 -5.76 12.35
CA LYS A 60 11.99 -4.37 12.03
C LYS A 60 13.48 -4.17 12.30
N SER A 61 14.31 -4.64 11.38
CA SER A 61 15.74 -4.39 11.37
C SER A 61 16.08 -3.05 10.72
N THR A 62 17.31 -2.60 10.91
CA THR A 62 17.85 -1.44 10.18
C THR A 62 17.80 -1.67 8.68
N ALA A 63 18.04 -2.90 8.21
CA ALA A 63 18.02 -3.24 6.79
C ALA A 63 16.62 -3.11 6.17
N THR A 64 15.57 -3.58 6.85
CA THR A 64 14.19 -3.47 6.34
C THR A 64 13.72 -2.01 6.31
N LYS A 65 14.09 -1.21 7.31
CA LYS A 65 13.87 0.25 7.32
C LYS A 65 14.58 0.94 6.17
N THR A 66 15.85 0.64 5.93
CA THR A 66 16.64 1.22 4.83
C THR A 66 16.07 0.85 3.46
N ARG A 67 15.65 -0.41 3.28
CA ARG A 67 14.98 -0.85 2.05
C ARG A 67 13.67 -0.10 1.83
N ALA A 68 12.83 0.04 2.85
CA ALA A 68 11.58 0.80 2.76
C ALA A 68 11.85 2.29 2.44
N ARG A 69 12.88 2.88 3.05
CA ARG A 69 13.30 4.26 2.76
C ARG A 69 13.77 4.41 1.31
N GLY A 70 14.59 3.49 0.81
CA GLY A 70 15.10 3.57 -0.55
C GLY A 70 14.00 3.37 -1.60
N VAL A 71 13.20 2.32 -1.46
CA VAL A 71 12.17 1.96 -2.45
C VAL A 71 11.01 2.95 -2.42
N TYR A 72 10.36 3.12 -1.26
CA TYR A 72 9.16 3.96 -1.17
C TYR A 72 9.52 5.44 -1.01
N GLY A 73 10.58 5.76 -0.27
CA GLY A 73 11.05 7.15 -0.18
C GLY A 73 11.57 7.67 -1.52
N GLY A 74 12.25 6.83 -2.33
CA GLY A 74 12.65 7.20 -3.69
C GLY A 74 11.44 7.51 -4.59
N ARG A 75 10.40 6.65 -4.54
CA ARG A 75 9.15 6.90 -5.27
C ARG A 75 8.47 8.20 -4.84
N ILE A 76 8.41 8.46 -3.53
CA ILE A 76 7.86 9.71 -3.00
C ILE A 76 8.69 10.89 -3.49
N ALA A 77 10.02 10.85 -3.37
CA ALA A 77 10.92 11.93 -3.80
C ALA A 77 10.74 12.30 -5.29
N ASN A 78 10.52 11.31 -6.15
CA ASN A 78 10.30 11.51 -7.58
C ASN A 78 9.00 12.29 -7.90
N LEU A 79 8.05 12.38 -6.96
CA LEU A 79 6.83 13.17 -7.11
C LEU A 79 7.06 14.68 -7.02
N GLN A 80 8.26 15.15 -6.64
CA GLN A 80 8.54 16.58 -6.46
C GLN A 80 8.19 17.41 -7.71
N LYS A 81 8.50 16.89 -8.91
CA LYS A 81 8.16 17.54 -10.18
C LYS A 81 6.64 17.58 -10.42
N ALA A 82 5.94 16.47 -10.13
CA ALA A 82 4.49 16.38 -10.25
C ALA A 82 3.76 17.34 -9.29
N VAL A 83 4.22 17.41 -8.04
CA VAL A 83 3.72 18.35 -7.02
C VAL A 83 3.95 19.80 -7.44
N ALA A 84 5.13 20.13 -7.98
CA ALA A 84 5.42 21.45 -8.51
C ALA A 84 4.55 21.80 -9.74
N ALA A 85 4.22 20.82 -10.58
CA ALA A 85 3.30 20.98 -11.70
C ALA A 85 1.84 21.12 -11.24
N GLY A 86 1.47 20.58 -10.07
CA GLY A 86 0.08 20.50 -9.60
C GLY A 86 -0.66 19.27 -10.14
N ASP A 87 0.08 18.23 -10.53
CA ASP A 87 -0.50 16.95 -10.92
C ASP A 87 -0.90 16.14 -9.69
N PHE A 88 -2.13 16.36 -9.25
CA PHE A 88 -2.75 15.63 -8.15
C PHE A 88 -2.88 14.13 -8.45
N GLY A 89 -3.10 13.76 -9.72
CA GLY A 89 -3.31 12.38 -10.15
C GLY A 89 -2.07 11.51 -9.92
N ALA A 90 -0.89 12.04 -10.22
CA ALA A 90 0.38 11.38 -9.95
C ALA A 90 0.58 11.07 -8.45
N VAL A 91 0.25 12.02 -7.57
CA VAL A 91 0.38 11.81 -6.11
C VAL A 91 -0.63 10.79 -5.60
N VAL A 92 -1.85 10.77 -6.15
CA VAL A 92 -2.88 9.78 -5.80
C VAL A 92 -2.50 8.38 -6.27
N ALA A 93 -1.95 8.24 -7.47
CA ALA A 93 -1.45 6.97 -7.98
C ALA A 93 -0.38 6.35 -7.05
N GLU A 94 0.40 7.20 -6.39
CA GLU A 94 1.44 6.82 -5.44
C GLU A 94 0.98 6.75 -3.98
N LYS A 95 -0.33 6.73 -3.69
CA LYS A 95 -0.87 6.59 -2.31
C LYS A 95 -0.25 5.42 -1.54
N ASN A 96 -0.05 4.29 -2.20
CA ASN A 96 0.52 3.10 -1.56
C ASN A 96 1.99 3.31 -1.15
N ALA A 97 2.76 4.16 -1.83
CA ALA A 97 4.12 4.47 -1.42
C ALA A 97 4.15 5.20 -0.07
N PHE A 98 3.25 6.17 0.16
CA PHE A 98 3.12 6.83 1.47
C PHE A 98 2.77 5.85 2.59
N VAL A 99 1.80 4.97 2.35
CA VAL A 99 1.37 3.95 3.34
C VAL A 99 2.51 3.00 3.69
N LEU A 100 3.20 2.47 2.68
CA LEU A 100 4.29 1.50 2.87
C LEU A 100 5.57 2.15 3.43
N PHE A 101 5.81 3.43 3.13
CA PHE A 101 6.87 4.19 3.77
C PHE A 101 6.56 4.42 5.25
N ASN A 102 5.34 4.85 5.59
CA ASN A 102 4.94 5.07 6.99
C ASN A 102 5.00 3.79 7.81
N SER A 103 4.64 2.64 7.23
CA SER A 103 4.71 1.36 7.94
C SER A 103 6.13 0.79 8.00
N GLY A 104 6.94 0.92 6.94
CA GLY A 104 8.25 0.27 6.83
C GLY A 104 9.45 1.13 7.28
N ALA A 105 9.46 2.42 6.97
CA ALA A 105 10.59 3.31 7.17
C ALA A 105 10.56 4.12 8.48
N ILE A 106 9.35 4.34 9.02
CA ILE A 106 9.13 5.15 10.22
C ILE A 106 9.09 4.27 11.46
N VAL A 107 9.72 4.78 12.52
CA VAL A 107 9.70 4.15 13.86
C VAL A 107 8.31 4.29 14.47
N SER A 108 7.87 3.30 15.24
CA SER A 108 6.49 3.23 15.74
C SER A 108 6.06 4.49 16.51
N SER A 109 6.97 5.10 17.28
CA SER A 109 6.70 6.35 18.02
C SER A 109 6.38 7.57 17.15
N LYS A 110 6.72 7.55 15.86
CA LYS A 110 6.47 8.65 14.91
C LYS A 110 5.39 8.30 13.88
N GLN A 111 4.72 7.15 14.01
CA GLN A 111 3.71 6.72 13.04
C GLN A 111 2.49 7.63 13.01
N GLY A 112 1.99 8.08 14.16
CA GLY A 112 0.87 9.03 14.22
C GLY A 112 1.17 10.30 13.44
N ALA A 113 2.31 10.94 13.72
CA ALA A 113 2.76 12.13 13.00
C ALA A 113 2.91 11.90 11.48
N ALA A 114 3.36 10.71 11.06
CA ALA A 114 3.50 10.37 9.64
C ALA A 114 2.14 10.20 8.96
N ILE A 115 1.16 9.60 9.65
CA ILE A 115 -0.21 9.48 9.18
C ILE A 115 -0.85 10.87 9.07
N ASP A 116 -0.70 11.72 10.07
CA ASP A 116 -1.27 13.08 10.06
C ASP A 116 -0.70 13.93 8.93
N ALA A 117 0.62 13.89 8.72
CA ALA A 117 1.26 14.59 7.62
C ALA A 117 0.83 14.05 6.25
N THR A 118 0.62 12.73 6.13
CA THR A 118 0.07 12.12 4.91
C THR A 118 -1.39 12.56 4.68
N ASN A 119 -2.20 12.62 5.74
CA ASN A 119 -3.58 13.10 5.67
C ASN A 119 -3.64 14.56 5.20
N ALA A 120 -2.73 15.42 5.66
CA ALA A 120 -2.64 16.80 5.20
C ALA A 120 -2.36 16.90 3.69
N ILE A 121 -1.49 16.05 3.14
CA ILE A 121 -1.23 15.95 1.69
C ILE A 121 -2.51 15.58 0.95
N PHE A 122 -3.19 14.52 1.37
CA PHE A 122 -4.41 14.07 0.71
C PHE A 122 -5.63 14.98 0.95
N ALA A 123 -5.63 15.76 2.03
CA ALA A 123 -6.61 16.82 2.25
C ALA A 123 -6.41 17.96 1.23
N ALA A 124 -5.16 18.39 1.00
CA ALA A 124 -4.84 19.38 -0.01
C ALA A 124 -5.18 18.91 -1.44
N ILE A 125 -4.98 17.62 -1.73
CA ILE A 125 -5.43 17.01 -2.99
C ILE A 125 -6.96 17.10 -3.14
N ARG A 126 -7.71 16.75 -2.08
CA ARG A 126 -9.18 16.83 -2.10
C ARG A 126 -9.70 18.24 -2.30
N SER A 127 -9.05 19.23 -1.68
CA SER A 127 -9.38 20.64 -1.88
C SER A 127 -8.81 21.24 -3.17
N GLN A 128 -8.11 20.43 -3.98
CA GLN A 128 -7.41 20.85 -5.20
C GLN A 128 -6.49 22.06 -5.00
N ASP A 129 -5.92 22.20 -3.79
CA ASP A 129 -5.04 23.32 -3.44
C ASP A 129 -3.58 22.94 -3.70
N LYS A 130 -3.04 23.47 -4.80
CA LYS A 130 -1.66 23.24 -5.22
C LYS A 130 -0.64 23.80 -4.21
N ALA A 131 -0.92 24.94 -3.59
CA ALA A 131 -0.02 25.56 -2.64
C ALA A 131 0.02 24.76 -1.33
N ALA A 132 -1.14 24.34 -0.82
CA ALA A 132 -1.24 23.46 0.34
C ALA A 132 -0.62 22.09 0.05
N LEU A 133 -0.79 21.54 -1.15
CA LEU A 133 -0.17 20.27 -1.56
C LEU A 133 1.36 20.40 -1.50
N LYS A 134 1.92 21.43 -2.16
CA LYS A 134 3.37 21.63 -2.16
C LYS A 134 3.91 21.82 -0.75
N LYS A 135 3.25 22.65 0.06
CA LYS A 135 3.66 22.92 1.44
C LYS A 135 3.64 21.66 2.31
N SER A 136 2.55 20.89 2.27
CA SER A 136 2.40 19.65 3.05
C SER A 136 3.37 18.57 2.58
N TYR A 137 3.57 18.41 1.27
CA TYR A 137 4.53 17.50 0.67
C TYR A 137 5.98 17.85 1.07
N ASP A 138 6.38 19.12 0.94
CA ASP A 138 7.73 19.57 1.31
C ASP A 138 7.97 19.39 2.82
N SER A 139 6.96 19.68 3.64
CA SER A 139 7.02 19.46 5.10
C SER A 139 7.20 17.98 5.44
N TYR A 140 6.44 17.10 4.78
CA TYR A 140 6.55 15.64 4.96
C TYR A 140 7.93 15.13 4.56
N CYS A 141 8.44 15.53 3.40
CA CYS A 141 9.76 15.10 2.93
C CYS A 141 10.87 15.55 3.87
N LYS A 142 10.82 16.80 4.34
CA LYS A 142 11.78 17.35 5.32
C LYS A 142 11.69 16.64 6.67
N GLN A 143 10.48 16.49 7.22
CA GLN A 143 10.26 15.89 8.54
C GLN A 143 10.76 14.44 8.61
N PHE A 144 10.61 13.68 7.53
CA PHE A 144 10.98 12.27 7.48
C PHE A 144 12.28 11.96 6.74
N ASN A 145 13.02 13.00 6.32
CA ASN A 145 14.27 12.93 5.58
C ASN A 145 14.15 12.06 4.33
N ILE A 146 13.16 12.36 3.49
CA ILE A 146 12.93 11.70 2.21
C ILE A 146 13.78 12.40 1.16
N ASN A 147 14.79 11.68 0.68
CA ASN A 147 15.67 12.12 -0.40
C ASN A 147 15.60 11.09 -1.53
N ALA A 148 15.82 11.54 -2.76
CA ALA A 148 16.05 10.64 -3.88
C ALA A 148 17.29 9.78 -3.61
N LEU A 149 17.31 8.58 -4.20
CA LEU A 149 18.52 7.77 -4.17
C LEU A 149 19.66 8.52 -4.90
N PRO A 150 20.91 8.39 -4.43
CA PRO A 150 22.03 9.05 -5.09
C PRO A 150 22.21 8.51 -6.51
N ASP A 151 22.49 9.40 -7.46
CA ASP A 151 22.90 9.01 -8.80
C ASP A 151 24.40 8.65 -8.76
N LEU A 152 24.72 7.37 -8.98
CA LEU A 152 26.08 6.84 -8.97
C LEU A 152 26.58 6.54 -10.39
N THR A 153 25.80 6.82 -11.43
CA THR A 153 26.10 6.44 -12.83
C THR A 153 27.51 6.86 -13.25
N ASN A 154 27.93 8.08 -12.92
CA ASN A 154 29.21 8.65 -13.32
C ASN A 154 30.37 8.46 -12.31
N ASP A 155 30.13 7.88 -11.14
CA ASP A 155 31.18 7.72 -10.12
C ASP A 155 31.92 6.38 -10.28
N SER A 156 33.11 6.41 -10.88
CA SER A 156 33.89 5.20 -11.18
C SER A 156 34.30 4.37 -9.96
N GLN A 157 34.26 4.94 -8.75
CA GLN A 157 34.67 4.26 -7.51
C GLN A 157 33.48 3.91 -6.61
N ALA A 158 32.25 4.27 -7.01
CA ALA A 158 31.06 4.00 -6.21
C ALA A 158 30.62 2.53 -6.23
N GLN A 159 30.13 2.08 -5.08
CA GLN A 159 29.47 0.79 -4.90
C GLN A 159 28.06 1.01 -4.35
N GLY A 160 27.05 0.65 -5.15
CA GLY A 160 25.64 0.76 -4.78
C GLY A 160 25.01 -0.53 -4.28
N TYR A 161 25.41 -1.67 -4.88
CA TYR A 161 24.94 -3.01 -4.56
C TYR A 161 26.06 -4.04 -4.70
N SER A 162 25.97 -5.17 -4.01
CA SER A 162 26.94 -6.29 -4.15
C SER A 162 26.31 -7.59 -4.63
N ASN A 163 24.98 -7.67 -4.68
CA ASN A 163 24.22 -8.82 -5.16
C ASN A 163 22.95 -8.36 -5.88
N ASP A 164 22.41 -9.26 -6.69
CA ASP A 164 21.25 -8.98 -7.55
C ASP A 164 19.93 -8.84 -6.78
N TYR A 165 19.91 -9.16 -5.48
CA TYR A 165 18.73 -9.02 -4.60
C TYR A 165 18.65 -7.65 -3.90
N ASP A 166 19.64 -6.78 -4.10
CA ASP A 166 19.59 -5.42 -3.56
C ASP A 166 18.50 -4.60 -4.27
N PHE A 167 17.82 -3.76 -3.51
CA PHE A 167 16.75 -2.92 -4.04
C PHE A 167 17.27 -1.78 -4.94
N ARG A 168 18.60 -1.55 -4.95
CA ARG A 168 19.25 -0.54 -5.78
C ARG A 168 19.72 -1.03 -7.14
N VAL A 169 19.72 -2.35 -7.40
CA VAL A 169 20.34 -2.95 -8.61
C VAL A 169 19.87 -2.30 -9.92
N ARG A 170 18.60 -1.93 -10.01
CA ARG A 170 17.97 -1.36 -11.22
C ARG A 170 17.60 0.11 -11.06
N THR A 171 18.38 0.86 -10.28
CA THR A 171 18.20 2.30 -10.09
C THR A 171 19.48 3.05 -10.46
N ASP A 172 19.44 4.38 -10.47
CA ASP A 172 20.63 5.21 -10.72
C ASP A 172 21.68 5.06 -9.58
N ALA A 173 21.27 4.55 -8.42
CA ALA A 173 22.16 4.13 -7.35
C ALA A 173 22.71 2.70 -7.54
N GLY A 174 22.34 2.03 -8.62
CA GLY A 174 22.72 0.66 -8.95
C GLY A 174 24.06 0.62 -9.65
N LYS A 175 25.15 0.67 -8.89
CA LYS A 175 26.51 0.51 -9.42
C LYS A 175 27.30 -0.60 -8.73
N ILE A 176 28.11 -1.29 -9.52
CA ILE A 176 29.11 -2.25 -9.04
C ILE A 176 30.48 -1.83 -9.58
N TYR A 177 31.44 -1.64 -8.69
CA TYR A 177 32.83 -1.47 -9.05
C TYR A 177 33.40 -2.81 -9.46
N VAL A 178 33.76 -2.94 -10.74
CA VAL A 178 34.41 -4.13 -11.31
C VAL A 178 35.91 -3.84 -11.36
N ARG A 179 36.65 -4.50 -10.47
CA ARG A 179 38.11 -4.41 -10.37
C ARG A 179 38.83 -5.25 -11.43
#